data_AF-A0A3E2JLU6-F1
#
_entry.id   AF-A0A3E2JLU6-F1
#
_cell.length_a   1.000
_cell.length_b   1.000
_cell.length_c   1.000
_cell.angle_alpha   90.00
_cell.angle_beta   90.00
_cell.angle_gamma   90.00
#
_symmetry.space_group_name_H-M   'P 1'
#
loop_
_entity.id
_entity.type
_entity.pdbx_description
1 polymer ?
#
loop_
_entity_poly.entity_id
_entity_poly.type
_entity_poly.pdbx_seq_one_letter_code
_entity_poly.pdbx_strand_id
1 'polypeptide(L)'
;MLTSKITLVNQQQIEDILKEIVRSAYEEVKEERMMLCMECGDVDLYIATTNHEEFQEAIKENFELDEFGEIMDHDKFMGLMEDLHECYVELFQTSGLFDYFPSGFYQVNGEKVFSETDMLAPKGIFFAPFDEAKINP
;
A
#
# COMPACT_ATOMS: atom_id res chain seq x y z
N MET A 1 1.58 -1.14 -13.30
CA MET A 1 1.02 -2.35 -13.96
C MET A 1 1.71 -3.51 -13.29
N LEU A 2 0.97 -4.50 -12.79
CA LEU A 2 1.57 -5.60 -12.05
C LEU A 2 2.54 -6.35 -12.97
N THR A 3 3.80 -6.39 -12.56
CA THR A 3 4.83 -7.19 -13.21
C THR A 3 5.18 -8.31 -12.25
N SER A 4 4.98 -9.56 -12.66
CA SER A 4 5.36 -10.72 -11.86
C SER A 4 6.32 -11.62 -12.62
N LYS A 5 7.20 -12.28 -11.87
CA LYS A 5 8.11 -13.33 -12.35
C LYS A 5 7.36 -14.57 -12.83
N ILE A 6 6.09 -14.74 -12.44
CA ILE A 6 5.24 -15.85 -12.85
C ILE A 6 4.07 -15.34 -13.70
N THR A 7 3.60 -16.18 -14.62
CA THR A 7 2.37 -15.90 -15.35
C THR A 7 1.18 -16.11 -14.44
N LEU A 8 0.38 -15.06 -14.24
CA LEU A 8 -0.84 -15.11 -13.44
C LEU A 8 -2.04 -15.39 -14.35
N VAL A 9 -2.91 -16.32 -13.93
CA VAL A 9 -4.13 -16.67 -14.69
C VAL A 9 -5.23 -15.62 -14.54
N ASN A 10 -5.20 -14.86 -13.44
CA ASN A 10 -6.19 -13.88 -13.03
C ASN A 10 -5.56 -12.51 -12.68
N GLN A 11 -4.49 -12.11 -13.38
CA GLN A 11 -3.72 -10.89 -13.12
C GLN A 11 -4.60 -9.63 -12.90
N GLN A 12 -5.59 -9.41 -13.77
CA GLN A 12 -6.45 -8.23 -13.69
C GLN A 12 -7.26 -8.20 -12.40
N GLN A 13 -7.76 -9.34 -11.95
CA GLN A 13 -8.52 -9.46 -10.70
C GLN A 13 -7.63 -9.09 -9.52
N ILE A 14 -6.40 -9.61 -9.47
CA ILE A 14 -5.44 -9.27 -8.40
C ILE A 14 -5.12 -7.77 -8.41
N GLU A 15 -4.88 -7.18 -9.59
CA GLU A 15 -4.65 -5.74 -9.69
C GLU A 15 -5.82 -4.90 -9.18
N ASP A 16 -7.05 -5.32 -9.46
CA ASP A 16 -8.25 -4.59 -9.06
C ASP A 16 -8.48 -4.69 -7.55
N ILE A 17 -8.23 -5.86 -6.95
CA ILE A 17 -8.22 -6.04 -5.49
C ILE A 17 -7.19 -5.11 -4.85
N LEU A 18 -5.95 -5.08 -5.36
CA LEU A 18 -4.91 -4.19 -4.82
C LEU A 18 -5.32 -2.70 -4.89
N LYS A 19 -5.90 -2.27 -6.01
CA LYS A 19 -6.40 -0.88 -6.16
C LYS A 19 -7.55 -0.58 -5.20
N GLU A 20 -8.41 -1.56 -4.93
CA GLU A 20 -9.49 -1.42 -3.96
C GLU A 20 -8.95 -1.26 -2.54
N ILE A 21 -7.98 -2.08 -2.13
CA ILE A 21 -7.32 -1.96 -0.82
C ILE A 21 -6.71 -0.57 -0.64
N VAL A 22 -5.97 -0.06 -1.65
CA VAL A 22 -5.38 1.29 -1.61
C VAL A 22 -6.46 2.38 -1.54
N ARG A 23 -7.58 2.20 -2.23
CA ARG A 23 -8.70 3.15 -2.18
C ARG A 23 -9.37 3.15 -0.81
N SER A 24 -9.59 1.99 -0.21
CA SER A 24 -10.15 1.86 1.14
C SER A 24 -9.24 2.53 2.17
N ALA A 25 -7.94 2.25 2.11
CA ALA A 25 -6.94 2.91 2.96
C ALA A 25 -6.98 4.45 2.80
N TYR A 26 -7.11 4.95 1.57
CA TYR A 26 -7.25 6.38 1.31
C TYR A 26 -8.49 6.98 1.97
N GLU A 27 -9.67 6.36 1.85
CA GLU A 27 -10.89 6.90 2.44
C GLU A 27 -10.81 6.93 3.97
N GLU A 28 -10.23 5.89 4.59
CA GLU A 28 -9.98 5.84 6.04
C GLU A 28 -9.07 6.99 6.51
N VAL A 29 -7.87 7.11 5.94
CA VAL A 29 -6.94 8.17 6.37
C VAL A 29 -7.42 9.58 6.03
N LYS A 30 -8.27 9.72 5.01
CA LYS A 30 -8.89 11.00 4.65
C LYS A 30 -9.96 11.40 5.64
N GLU A 31 -10.81 10.46 6.07
CA GLU A 31 -11.83 10.69 7.09
C GLU A 31 -11.17 11.07 8.43
N GLU A 32 -10.15 10.32 8.83
CA GLU A 32 -9.44 10.53 10.08
C GLU A 32 -8.40 11.66 10.02
N ARG A 33 -8.10 12.16 8.81
CA ARG A 33 -7.03 13.14 8.52
C ARG A 33 -5.71 12.69 9.13
N MET A 34 -5.29 11.48 8.77
CA MET A 34 -4.03 10.86 9.17
C MET A 34 -3.07 10.74 7.99
N MET A 35 -1.80 10.47 8.30
CA MET A 35 -0.75 10.18 7.34
C MET A 35 -0.30 8.73 7.51
N LEU A 36 0.30 8.17 6.46
CA LEU A 36 0.87 6.82 6.45
C LEU A 36 2.39 6.93 6.35
N CYS A 37 3.10 6.18 7.20
CA CYS A 37 4.55 6.02 7.14
C CYS A 37 4.93 4.87 6.21
N MET A 38 5.78 5.14 5.22
CA MET A 38 6.20 4.14 4.22
C MET A 38 7.08 3.04 4.83
N GLU A 39 7.81 3.34 5.90
CA GLU A 39 8.79 2.45 6.53
C GLU A 39 8.28 1.78 7.83
N CYS A 40 7.10 2.17 8.33
CA CYS A 40 6.60 1.75 9.65
C CYS A 40 5.56 0.60 9.57
N GLY A 41 5.27 0.09 8.37
CA GLY A 41 4.28 -0.97 8.15
C GLY A 41 2.87 -0.47 7.82
N ASP A 42 2.64 0.85 7.78
CA ASP A 42 1.35 1.42 7.36
C ASP A 42 1.06 1.11 5.88
N VAL A 43 2.12 0.93 5.08
CA VAL A 43 2.08 0.55 3.67
C VAL A 43 2.70 -0.84 3.49
N ASP A 44 2.11 -1.83 4.18
CA ASP A 44 2.53 -3.23 4.09
C ASP A 44 1.41 -4.12 3.57
N LEU A 45 1.64 -4.75 2.40
CA LEU A 45 0.67 -5.63 1.77
C LEU A 45 0.31 -6.85 2.63
N TYR A 46 1.28 -7.49 3.30
CA TYR A 46 1.02 -8.69 4.11
C TYR A 46 0.10 -8.35 5.28
N ILE A 47 0.34 -7.22 5.93
CA ILE A 47 -0.52 -6.73 7.01
C ILE A 47 -1.91 -6.39 6.45
N ALA A 48 -1.98 -5.63 5.35
CA ALA A 48 -3.24 -5.22 4.74
C ALA A 48 -4.09 -6.40 4.24
N THR A 49 -3.48 -7.51 3.86
CA THR A 49 -4.17 -8.68 3.27
C THR A 49 -4.31 -9.88 4.21
N THR A 50 -3.83 -9.79 5.46
CA THR A 50 -3.85 -10.91 6.42
C THR A 50 -5.26 -11.50 6.61
N ASN A 51 -6.30 -10.65 6.58
CA ASN A 51 -7.70 -11.08 6.72
C ASN A 51 -8.53 -10.81 5.45
N HIS A 52 -7.88 -10.64 4.29
CA HIS A 52 -8.56 -10.33 3.04
C HIS A 52 -8.82 -11.61 2.24
N GLU A 53 -9.90 -12.32 2.56
CA GLU A 53 -10.23 -13.64 1.98
C GLU A 53 -10.18 -13.64 0.44
N GLU A 54 -10.80 -12.65 -0.20
CA GLU A 54 -10.82 -12.52 -1.67
C GLU A 54 -9.41 -12.41 -2.27
N PHE A 55 -8.49 -11.75 -1.57
CA PHE A 55 -7.10 -11.66 -2.03
C PHE A 55 -6.44 -13.03 -1.92
N GLN A 56 -6.59 -13.70 -0.77
CA GLN A 56 -6.01 -15.02 -0.53
C GLN A 56 -6.52 -16.06 -1.55
N GLU A 57 -7.82 -16.04 -1.86
CA GLU A 57 -8.41 -16.91 -2.88
C GLU A 57 -7.86 -16.60 -4.28
N ALA A 58 -7.79 -15.33 -4.67
CA ALA A 58 -7.24 -14.92 -5.96
C ALA A 58 -5.76 -15.33 -6.11
N ILE A 59 -4.97 -15.29 -5.03
CA ILE A 59 -3.60 -15.79 -5.06
C ILE A 59 -3.57 -17.31 -5.27
N LYS A 60 -4.35 -18.07 -4.51
CA LYS A 60 -4.39 -19.53 -4.57
C LYS A 60 -4.72 -20.08 -5.96
N GLU A 61 -5.52 -19.37 -6.77
CA GLU A 61 -5.82 -19.76 -8.16
C GLU A 61 -4.57 -19.90 -9.06
N ASN A 62 -3.44 -19.31 -8.67
CA ASN A 62 -2.18 -19.35 -9.43
C ASN A 62 -1.24 -20.50 -9.01
N PHE A 63 -1.68 -21.37 -8.10
CA PHE A 63 -0.86 -22.43 -7.52
C PHE A 63 -1.57 -23.78 -7.47
N GLU A 64 -0.78 -24.84 -7.43
CA GLU A 64 -1.28 -26.16 -7.03
C GLU A 64 -1.44 -26.20 -5.52
N LEU A 65 -2.58 -26.73 -5.08
CA LEU A 65 -2.94 -26.86 -3.68
C LEU A 65 -2.84 -28.32 -3.23
N ASP A 66 -2.46 -28.53 -1.98
CA ASP A 66 -2.47 -29.85 -1.35
C ASP A 66 -3.90 -30.29 -0.95
N GLU A 67 -4.01 -31.44 -0.28
CA GLU A 67 -5.30 -31.98 0.19
C GLU A 67 -6.00 -31.12 1.25
N PHE A 68 -5.28 -30.18 1.87
CA PHE A 68 -5.78 -29.24 2.86
C PHE A 68 -6.07 -27.85 2.26
N GLY A 69 -5.78 -27.63 0.97
CA GLY A 69 -5.99 -26.35 0.30
C GLY A 69 -4.84 -25.36 0.49
N GLU A 70 -3.65 -25.84 0.87
CA GLU A 70 -2.44 -25.05 1.07
C GLU A 70 -1.56 -25.05 -0.19
N ILE A 71 -0.89 -23.93 -0.43
CA ILE A 71 -0.01 -23.77 -1.61
C ILE A 71 1.22 -24.67 -1.44
N MET A 72 1.45 -25.55 -2.42
CA MET A 72 2.56 -26.52 -2.36
C MET A 72 3.94 -25.88 -2.65
N ASP A 73 3.99 -24.89 -3.54
CA ASP A 73 5.24 -24.23 -3.95
C ASP A 73 5.41 -22.89 -3.22
N HIS A 74 5.94 -22.97 -1.99
CA HIS A 74 6.12 -21.81 -1.13
C HIS A 74 7.15 -20.80 -1.66
N ASP A 75 8.22 -21.25 -2.31
CA ASP A 75 9.24 -20.33 -2.85
C ASP A 75 8.63 -19.47 -3.96
N LYS A 76 7.84 -20.07 -4.84
CA LYS A 76 7.12 -19.34 -5.89
C LYS A 76 6.04 -18.41 -5.32
N PHE A 77 5.35 -18.85 -4.26
CA PHE A 77 4.39 -18.00 -3.55
C PHE A 77 5.04 -16.76 -2.93
N MET A 78 6.15 -16.94 -2.21
CA MET A 78 6.90 -15.82 -1.62
C MET A 78 7.38 -14.85 -2.71
N GLY A 79 7.89 -15.37 -3.83
CA GLY A 79 8.29 -14.54 -4.96
C GLY A 79 7.13 -13.72 -5.55
N LEU A 80 5.93 -14.30 -5.64
CA LEU A 80 4.74 -13.56 -6.07
C LEU A 80 4.38 -12.47 -5.04
N MET A 81 4.39 -12.79 -3.75
CA MET A 81 4.03 -11.81 -2.71
C MET A 81 5.00 -10.63 -2.64
N GLU A 82 6.29 -10.84 -2.93
CA GLU A 82 7.26 -9.76 -3.12
C GLU A 82 6.89 -8.88 -4.33
N ASP A 83 6.65 -9.48 -5.49
CA ASP A 83 6.26 -8.76 -6.71
C ASP A 83 4.95 -7.94 -6.49
N LEU A 84 3.99 -8.50 -5.75
CA LEU A 84 2.75 -7.84 -5.40
C LEU A 84 2.95 -6.71 -4.40
N HIS A 85 3.84 -6.87 -3.42
CA HIS A 85 4.17 -5.83 -2.46
C HIS A 85 4.78 -4.62 -3.16
N GLU A 86 5.71 -4.81 -4.08
CA GLU A 86 6.27 -3.72 -4.90
C GLU A 86 5.17 -3.00 -5.69
N CYS A 87 4.28 -3.76 -6.33
CA CYS A 87 3.13 -3.19 -7.05
C CYS A 87 2.19 -2.41 -6.10
N TYR A 88 1.94 -2.92 -4.90
CA TYR A 88 1.09 -2.29 -3.90
C TYR A 88 1.66 -0.94 -3.46
N VAL A 89 2.97 -0.88 -3.16
CA VAL A 89 3.68 0.36 -2.82
C VAL A 89 3.62 1.37 -3.98
N GLU A 90 3.83 0.92 -5.23
CA GLU A 90 3.73 1.78 -6.42
C GLU A 90 2.32 2.37 -6.59
N LEU A 91 1.27 1.61 -6.26
CA LEU A 91 -0.12 2.06 -6.38
C LEU A 91 -0.41 3.27 -5.46
N PHE A 92 0.14 3.32 -4.24
CA PHE A 92 -0.03 4.50 -3.39
C PHE A 92 0.53 5.76 -4.06
N GLN A 93 1.71 5.66 -4.68
CA GLN A 93 2.38 6.79 -5.32
C GLN A 93 1.71 7.20 -6.64
N THR A 94 1.22 6.23 -7.42
CA THR A 94 0.72 6.44 -8.78
C THR A 94 -0.80 6.63 -8.88
N SER A 95 -1.56 6.28 -7.84
CA SER A 95 -3.03 6.41 -7.79
C SER A 95 -3.53 7.86 -7.95
N GLY A 96 -2.69 8.83 -7.59
CA GLY A 96 -3.07 10.24 -7.52
C GLY A 96 -3.99 10.59 -6.35
N LEU A 97 -4.17 9.67 -5.40
CA LEU A 97 -4.97 9.82 -4.18
C LEU A 97 -4.17 10.41 -3.00
N PHE A 98 -2.85 10.24 -3.01
CA PHE A 98 -1.96 10.66 -1.93
C PHE A 98 -1.00 11.76 -2.40
N ASP A 99 -0.65 12.66 -1.48
CA ASP A 99 0.51 13.52 -1.58
C ASP A 99 1.70 12.82 -0.90
N TYR A 100 2.84 12.80 -1.59
CA TYR A 100 4.08 12.17 -1.09
C TYR A 100 5.02 13.23 -0.54
N PHE A 101 5.50 12.99 0.69
CA PHE A 101 6.42 13.85 1.42
C PHE A 101 7.69 13.05 1.73
N PRO A 102 8.80 13.31 1.01
CA PRO A 102 10.07 12.64 1.30
C PRO A 102 10.62 13.03 2.68
N SER A 103 11.37 12.14 3.31
CA SER A 103 12.14 12.46 4.52
C SER A 103 13.02 13.70 4.29
N GLY A 104 13.14 14.54 5.31
CA GLY A 104 13.88 15.80 5.19
C GLY A 104 13.33 16.94 6.04
N PHE A 105 13.86 18.14 5.78
CA PHE A 105 13.46 19.34 6.50
C PHE A 105 12.31 20.06 5.83
N TYR A 106 11.30 20.41 6.62
CA TYR A 106 10.12 21.17 6.21
C TYR A 106 9.97 22.45 7.03
N GLN A 107 9.26 23.41 6.46
CA GLN A 107 8.88 24.64 7.15
C GLN A 107 7.44 24.51 7.65
N VAL A 108 7.24 24.48 8.96
CA VAL A 108 5.91 24.37 9.59
C VAL A 108 5.79 25.47 10.63
N ASN A 109 4.76 26.32 10.51
CA ASN A 109 4.48 27.42 11.46
C ASN A 109 5.67 28.34 11.76
N GLY A 110 6.56 28.56 10.79
CA GLY A 110 7.75 29.40 10.96
C GLY A 110 8.96 28.68 11.59
N GLU A 111 8.82 27.39 11.91
CA GLU A 111 9.90 26.54 12.40
C GLU A 111 10.37 25.53 11.35
N LYS A 112 11.65 25.16 11.42
CA LYS A 112 12.25 24.14 10.57
C LYS A 112 12.22 22.82 11.31
N VAL A 113 11.39 21.89 10.84
CA VAL A 113 11.15 20.58 11.46
C VAL A 113 11.69 19.48 10.54
N PHE A 114 12.26 18.42 11.11
CA PHE A 114 12.78 17.27 10.36
C PHE A 114 11.78 16.11 10.40
N SER A 115 11.47 15.54 9.24
CA SER A 115 10.75 14.28 9.11
C SER A 115 11.75 13.17 8.81
N GLU A 116 11.75 12.11 9.62
CA GLU A 116 12.74 11.03 9.56
C GLU A 116 12.45 10.04 8.42
N THR A 117 11.19 9.92 8.02
CA THR A 117 10.67 8.87 7.13
C THR A 117 9.89 9.48 5.98
N ASP A 118 9.71 8.70 4.91
CA ASP A 118 8.83 9.11 3.83
C ASP A 118 7.37 8.92 4.27
N MET A 119 6.55 9.94 4.01
CA MET A 119 5.17 9.97 4.46
C MET A 119 4.22 10.16 3.28
N LEU A 120 3.07 9.50 3.35
CA LEU A 120 1.93 9.74 2.46
C LEU A 120 0.82 10.43 3.25
N ALA A 121 0.20 11.42 2.65
CA ALA A 121 -1.01 12.02 3.20
C ALA A 121 -2.15 11.96 2.18
N PRO A 122 -3.42 11.91 2.61
CA PRO A 122 -4.53 12.09 1.71
C PRO A 122 -4.39 13.42 0.97
N LYS A 123 -4.55 13.37 -0.35
CA LYS A 123 -4.25 14.50 -1.21
C LYS A 123 -5.02 15.76 -0.83
N GLY A 124 -4.29 16.86 -0.73
CA GLY A 124 -4.82 18.19 -0.45
C GLY A 124 -5.22 18.43 1.01
N ILE A 125 -4.90 17.52 1.94
CA ILE A 125 -5.20 17.71 3.38
C ILE A 125 -4.01 18.34 4.12
N PHE A 126 -2.78 18.06 3.70
CA PHE A 126 -1.56 18.49 4.39
C PHE A 126 -0.65 19.26 3.44
N PHE A 127 0.13 20.20 3.99
CA PHE A 127 1.20 20.89 3.23
C PHE A 127 2.61 20.43 3.64
N ALA A 128 2.73 19.66 4.71
CA ALA A 128 3.97 19.02 5.19
C ALA A 128 3.61 17.76 6.00
N PRO A 129 4.55 16.83 6.23
CA PRO A 129 4.27 15.54 6.87
C PRO A 129 4.17 15.63 8.40
N PHE A 130 3.32 16.51 8.92
CA PHE A 130 3.13 16.74 10.36
C PHE A 130 1.66 16.99 10.69
N ASP A 131 1.22 16.56 11.87
CA ASP A 131 -0.18 16.71 12.29
C ASP A 131 -0.62 18.18 12.38
N GLU A 132 0.29 19.09 12.72
CA GLU A 132 0.01 20.54 12.76
C GLU A 132 0.02 21.19 11.36
N ALA A 133 0.46 20.47 10.33
CA ALA A 133 0.59 20.97 8.97
C ALA A 133 -0.65 20.68 8.09
N LYS A 134 -1.84 20.68 8.71
CA LYS A 134 -3.13 20.50 8.04
C LYS A 134 -3.56 21.79 7.34
N ILE A 135 -4.03 21.68 6.10
CA ILE A 135 -4.67 22.76 5.37
C ILE A 135 -6.06 22.94 5.99
N ASN A 136 -6.26 24.01 6.75
CA ASN A 136 -7.60 24.33 7.25
C ASN A 136 -8.51 24.67 6.06
N PRO A 137 -9.73 24.10 6.00
CA PRO A 137 -10.72 24.45 4.98
C PRO A 137 -11.19 25.91 5.10
#